data_AF-A0A2G6F9M5-F1
#
_entry.id   AF-A0A2G6F9M5-F1
#
_cell.length_a   1.000
_cell.length_b   1.000
_cell.length_c   1.000
_cell.angle_alpha   90.00
_cell.angle_beta   90.00
_cell.angle_gamma   90.00
#
_symmetry.space_group_name_H-M   'P 1'
#
loop_
_entity.id
_entity.type
_entity.pdbx_description
1 polymer ?
#
loop_
_entity_poly.entity_id
_entity_poly.type
_entity_poly.pdbx_seq_one_letter_code
_entity_poly.pdbx_strand_id
1 'polypeptide(L)' 'EKFIRDLKNALLRIENKTYGICRVTGKLIKKERLRLVPHATLSIEAKNAQK' A
#
# COMPACT_ATOMS: atom_id res chain seq x y z
N GLU A 1 -8.86 0.09 17.65
CA GLU A 1 -8.90 0.55 16.24
C GLU A 1 -7.79 -0.11 15.39
N LYS A 2 -8.09 -0.67 14.20
CA LYS A 2 -7.05 -1.17 13.27
C LYS A 2 -6.61 -0.11 12.24
N PHE A 3 -7.55 0.73 11.79
CA PHE A 3 -7.33 1.78 10.79
C PHE A 3 -6.28 2.82 11.17
N ILE A 4 -6.25 3.28 12.43
CA ILE A 4 -5.30 4.30 12.87
C ILE A 4 -3.86 3.80 12.77
N ARG A 5 -3.62 2.53 13.10
CA ARG A 5 -2.30 1.90 12.98
C ARG A 5 -1.87 1.81 11.52
N ASP A 6 -2.79 1.45 10.63
CA ASP A 6 -2.51 1.35 9.20
C ASP A 6 -2.22 2.71 8.55
N LEU A 7 -2.90 3.78 8.99
CA LEU A 7 -2.62 5.15 8.58
C LEU A 7 -1.25 5.63 9.08
N LYS A 8 -0.90 5.39 10.35
CA LYS A 8 0.44 5.72 10.89
C LYS A 8 1.55 4.99 10.12
N ASN A 9 1.32 3.72 9.80
CA ASN A 9 2.25 2.95 8.96
C ASN A 9 2.36 3.49 7.53
N ALA A 10 1.27 4.03 6.97
CA ALA A 10 1.29 4.65 5.65
C ALA A 10 2.14 5.92 5.66
N LEU A 11 1.99 6.77 6.69
CA LEU A 11 2.81 7.96 6.90
C LEU A 11 4.30 7.61 6.97
N LEU A 12 4.66 6.62 7.78
CA LEU A 12 6.05 6.15 7.90
C LEU A 12 6.65 5.71 6.54
N ARG A 13 5.84 5.12 5.65
CA ARG A 13 6.30 4.72 4.31
C ARG A 13 6.46 5.91 3.37
N ILE A 14 5.67 6.96 3.54
CA ILE A 14 5.82 8.21 2.79
C ILE A 14 7.15 8.85 3.17
N GLU A 15 7.47 8.93 4.46
CA GLU A 15 8.77 9.43 4.95
C GLU A 15 9.95 8.62 4.40
N ASN A 16 9.82 7.29 4.41
CA ASN A 16 10.82 6.38 3.85
C ASN A 16 10.84 6.32 2.31
N LYS A 17 10.01 7.11 1.60
CA LYS A 17 9.85 7.10 0.13
C LYS A 17 9.53 5.72 -0.48
N THR A 18 9.00 4.81 0.31
CA THR A 18 8.57 3.45 -0.11
C THR A 18 7.06 3.36 -0.31
N TYR A 19 6.36 4.48 -0.15
CA TYR A 19 4.91 4.56 -0.33
C TYR A 19 4.51 4.27 -1.78
N GLY A 20 3.50 3.43 -1.96
CA GLY A 20 3.05 3.02 -3.28
C GLY A 20 3.93 1.95 -3.95
N ILE A 21 4.86 1.33 -3.23
CA ILE A 21 5.59 0.15 -3.71
C ILE A 21 4.94 -1.12 -3.16
N CYS A 22 4.66 -2.08 -4.04
CA CYS A 22 4.09 -3.34 -3.63
C CYS A 22 5.12 -4.18 -2.86
N ARG A 23 4.76 -4.66 -1.66
CA ARG A 23 5.65 -5.51 -0.84
C ARG A 23 6.08 -6.81 -1.51
N VAL A 24 5.21 -7.41 -2.32
CA VAL A 24 5.47 -8.73 -2.95
C VAL A 24 6.18 -8.58 -4.29
N THR A 25 5.65 -7.74 -5.18
CA THR A 25 6.16 -7.62 -6.55
C THR A 25 7.24 -6.56 -6.73
N GLY A 26 7.46 -5.67 -5.75
CA GLY A 26 8.34 -4.52 -5.87
C GLY A 26 7.90 -3.48 -6.91
N LYS A 27 6.75 -3.68 -7.58
CA LYS A 27 6.21 -2.79 -8.60
C LYS A 27 5.49 -1.58 -7.97
N LEU A 28 5.38 -0.50 -8.75
CA LEU A 28 4.60 0.67 -8.39
C LEU A 28 3.09 0.35 -8.39
N ILE A 29 2.40 0.75 -7.32
CA ILE A 29 0.95 0.65 -7.16
C ILE A 29 0.31 1.83 -7.90
N LYS A 30 -0.73 1.56 -8.69
CA LYS A 30 -1.47 2.59 -9.42
C LYS A 30 -2.01 3.67 -8.47
N LYS A 31 -1.88 4.95 -8.87
CA LYS A 31 -2.34 6.12 -8.09
C LYS A 31 -3.83 6.05 -7.75
N GLU A 32 -4.65 5.54 -8.65
CA GLU A 32 -6.11 5.38 -8.47
C GLU A 32 -6.44 4.49 -7.26
N ARG A 33 -5.64 3.44 -7.04
CA ARG A 33 -5.82 2.53 -5.89
C ARG A 33 -5.43 3.19 -4.57
N LEU A 34 -4.36 3.97 -4.57
CA LEU A 34 -3.91 4.71 -3.39
C LEU A 34 -4.90 5.82 -3.00
N ARG A 35 -5.63 6.39 -3.97
CA ARG A 35 -6.74 7.33 -3.70
C ARG A 35 -7.92 6.66 -3.02
N LEU A 36 -8.27 5.44 -3.44
CA LEU A 36 -9.35 4.66 -2.82
C LEU A 36 -8.97 4.11 -1.45
N VAL A 37 -7.74 3.60 -1.32
CA VAL A 37 -7.25 2.94 -0.11
C VAL A 37 -5.78 3.35 0.13
N PRO A 38 -5.53 4.41 0.91
CA PRO A 38 -4.18 4.97 1.08
C PRO A 38 -3.24 4.07 1.89
N HIS A 39 -3.75 3.17 2.72
CA HIS A 39 -2.92 2.23 3.49
C HIS A 39 -2.52 0.98 2.70
N ALA A 40 -2.95 0.83 1.44
CA ALA A 40 -2.74 -0.37 0.64
C ALA A 40 -1.24 -0.66 0.41
N THR A 41 -0.79 -1.83 0.89
CA THR A 41 0.57 -2.36 0.73
C THR A 41 0.76 -3.22 -0.52
N LEU A 42 -0.35 -3.70 -1.10
CA LEU A 42 -0.34 -4.72 -2.14
C LEU A 42 -0.95 -4.18 -3.43
N SER A 43 -0.28 -4.50 -4.54
CA SER A 43 -0.80 -4.35 -5.89
C SER A 43 -2.03 -5.23 -6.11
N ILE A 44 -2.80 -4.93 -7.16
CA ILE A 44 -4.00 -5.71 -7.53
C ILE A 44 -3.59 -7.13 -7.90
N GLU A 45 -2.49 -7.29 -8.66
CA GLU A 45 -1.90 -8.58 -9.01
C GLU A 45 -1.57 -9.41 -7.75
N ALA A 46 -0.85 -8.84 -6.78
CA ALA A 46 -0.45 -9.55 -5.56
C ALA A 46 -1.66 -9.90 -4.67
N LYS A 47 -2.68 -9.04 -4.63
CA LYS A 47 -3.91 -9.33 -3.89
C LYS A 47 -4.75 -10.43 -4.55
N ASN A 48 -4.76 -10.49 -5.90
CA ASN A 48 -5.44 -11.55 -6.63
C ASN A 48 -4.70 -12.89 -6.54
N ALA A 49 -3.36 -12.87 -6.44
CA ALA A 49 -2.55 -14.09 -6.28
C ALA A 49 -2.63 -14.69 -4.86
N GLN A 50 -3.10 -13.94 -3.87
CA GLN A 50 -3.38 -14.44 -2.51
C GLN A 50 -4.80 -15.02 -2.35
N LYS A 51 -5.61 -14.98 -3.40
CA LYS A 51 -6.96 -15.54 -3.43
C LYS A 51 -6.93 -16.93 -4.04
#